data_AF-A3DMV7-F1
#
_entry.id   AF-A3DMV7-F1
#
_cell.length_a   1.000
_cell.length_b   1.000
_cell.length_c   1.000
_cell.angle_alpha   90.00
_cell.angle_beta   90.00
_cell.angle_gamma   90.00
#
_symmetry.space_group_name_H-M   'P 1'
#
loop_
_entity.id
_entity.type
_entity.pdbx_description
1 polymer ?
#
loop_
_entity_poly.entity_id
_entity_poly.type
_entity_poly.pdbx_seq_one_letter_code
_entity_poly.pdbx_strand_id
1 'polypeptide(L)'
;MGDILAEKYTVTVTIDLRLLAMRLRESGRRFIRVHEIAYELGISPKTAGKIMVNLARLGYAVKWSEGVYMLLNERNNKYKIIDRIAGKVNETTY
;
A
#
# COMPACT_ATOMS: atom_id res chain seq x y z
N MET A 1 41.95 -10.01 -20.93
CA MET A 1 41.04 -9.90 -19.76
C MET A 1 39.76 -9.27 -20.28
N GLY A 2 38.71 -10.05 -20.46
CA GLY A 2 37.42 -9.54 -20.93
C GLY A 2 36.63 -8.96 -19.76
N ASP A 3 36.20 -7.72 -19.90
CA ASP A 3 35.14 -7.15 -19.05
C ASP A 3 33.90 -8.01 -19.22
N ILE A 4 33.56 -8.77 -18.18
CA ILE A 4 32.24 -9.39 -18.05
C ILE A 4 31.28 -8.22 -17.82
N LEU A 5 30.69 -7.74 -18.91
CA LEU A 5 29.56 -6.83 -18.86
C LEU A 5 28.48 -7.52 -18.03
N ALA A 6 28.37 -7.14 -16.76
CA ALA A 6 27.30 -7.60 -15.89
C ALA A 6 25.99 -7.11 -16.50
N GLU A 7 25.36 -7.96 -17.31
CA GLU A 7 24.07 -7.67 -17.92
C GLU A 7 23.09 -7.29 -16.81
N LYS A 8 22.52 -6.10 -16.92
CA LYS A 8 21.64 -5.55 -15.90
C LYS A 8 20.27 -6.22 -16.05
N TYR A 9 20.11 -7.38 -15.41
CA TYR A 9 18.84 -8.09 -15.41
C TYR A 9 17.78 -7.29 -14.63
N THR A 10 16.71 -6.90 -15.31
CA THR A 10 15.55 -6.24 -14.71
C THR A 10 14.39 -7.23 -14.65
N VAL A 11 13.80 -7.36 -13.45
CA VAL A 11 12.58 -8.16 -13.25
C VAL A 11 11.43 -7.22 -12.98
N THR A 12 10.40 -7.29 -13.80
CA THR A 12 9.14 -6.55 -13.59
C THR A 12 8.19 -7.44 -12.81
N VAL A 13 7.81 -7.00 -11.61
CA VAL A 13 6.84 -7.69 -10.76
C VAL A 13 5.59 -6.82 -10.64
N THR A 14 4.44 -7.42 -10.91
CA THR A 14 3.13 -6.78 -10.71
C THR A 14 2.51 -7.31 -9.42
N ILE A 15 2.08 -6.41 -8.54
CA ILE A 15 1.48 -6.75 -7.25
C ILE A 15 0.01 -6.33 -7.26
N ASP A 16 -0.88 -7.27 -7.02
CA ASP A 16 -2.29 -6.97 -6.74
C ASP A 16 -2.40 -6.37 -5.33
N LEU A 17 -2.72 -5.08 -5.27
CA LEU A 17 -2.84 -4.34 -4.01
C LEU A 17 -4.05 -4.78 -3.17
N ARG A 18 -5.13 -5.24 -3.79
CA ARG A 18 -6.29 -5.76 -3.05
C ARG A 18 -5.94 -7.08 -2.38
N LEU A 19 -5.29 -7.98 -3.11
CA LEU A 19 -4.85 -9.26 -2.54
C LEU A 19 -3.80 -9.04 -1.44
N LEU A 20 -2.87 -8.11 -1.64
CA LEU A 20 -1.91 -7.72 -0.62
C LEU A 20 -2.62 -7.19 0.64
N ALA A 21 -3.59 -6.29 0.49
CA ALA A 21 -4.37 -5.78 1.63
C ALA A 21 -5.08 -6.89 2.41
N MET A 22 -5.65 -7.88 1.72
CA MET A 22 -6.30 -9.03 2.35
C MET A 22 -5.29 -9.86 3.16
N ARG A 23 -4.15 -10.23 2.57
CA ARG A 23 -3.10 -10.98 3.29
C ARG A 23 -2.56 -10.23 4.51
N LEU A 24 -2.37 -8.92 4.37
CA LEU A 24 -1.93 -8.09 5.49
C LEU A 24 -2.98 -8.06 6.62
N ARG A 25 -4.27 -8.08 6.31
CA ARG A 25 -5.34 -8.20 7.31
C ARG A 25 -5.38 -9.58 7.96
N GLU A 26 -5.23 -10.63 7.16
CA GLU A 26 -5.19 -12.03 7.63
C GLU A 26 -4.03 -12.28 8.59
N SER A 27 -2.92 -11.56 8.43
CA SER A 27 -1.80 -11.60 9.38
C SER A 27 -2.15 -11.10 10.79
N GLY A 28 -3.34 -10.51 10.98
CA GLY A 28 -3.79 -9.95 12.26
C GLY A 28 -3.11 -8.65 12.66
N ARG A 29 -2.17 -8.14 11.84
CA ARG A 29 -1.45 -6.90 12.13
C ARG A 29 -2.34 -5.69 11.89
N ARG A 30 -2.49 -4.86 12.92
CA ARG A 30 -3.25 -3.60 12.82
C ARG A 30 -2.41 -2.43 12.29
N PHE A 31 -1.13 -2.39 12.65
CA PHE A 31 -0.18 -1.37 12.24
C PHE A 31 0.96 -2.02 11.47
N ILE A 32 1.39 -1.36 10.40
CA ILE A 32 2.43 -1.85 9.51
C ILE A 32 3.41 -0.71 9.25
N ARG A 33 4.69 -1.01 9.46
CA ARG A 33 5.78 -0.10 9.09
C ARG A 33 6.18 -0.34 7.64
N VAL A 34 6.53 0.74 6.94
CA VAL A 34 7.02 0.69 5.55
C VAL A 34 8.24 -0.23 5.44
N HIS A 35 9.12 -0.22 6.44
CA HIS A 35 10.31 -1.08 6.46
C HIS A 35 9.98 -2.58 6.59
N GLU A 36 8.87 -2.94 7.24
CA GLU A 36 8.44 -4.35 7.34
C GLU A 36 7.98 -4.86 5.97
N ILE A 37 7.22 -4.05 5.25
CA ILE A 37 6.80 -4.37 3.87
C ILE A 37 7.99 -4.42 2.92
N ALA A 38 8.95 -3.50 3.09
CA ALA A 38 10.19 -3.52 2.30
C ALA A 38 10.95 -4.84 2.49
N TYR A 39 11.07 -5.29 3.73
CA TYR A 39 11.72 -6.56 4.06
C TYR A 39 10.93 -7.77 3.52
N GLU A 40 9.63 -7.83 3.76
CA GLU A 40 8.78 -8.97 3.33
C GLU A 40 8.71 -9.13 1.81
N LEU A 41 8.70 -8.02 1.06
CA LEU A 41 8.63 -8.05 -0.40
C LEU A 41 10.01 -8.04 -1.07
N GLY A 42 11.11 -7.91 -0.30
CA GLY A 42 12.47 -7.80 -0.85
C GLY A 42 12.66 -6.56 -1.74
N ILE A 43 12.00 -5.44 -1.42
CA ILE A 43 12.03 -4.20 -2.21
C ILE A 43 12.62 -3.04 -1.42
N SER A 44 13.01 -1.97 -2.11
CA SER A 44 13.50 -0.77 -1.44
C SER A 44 12.40 -0.11 -0.58
N PRO A 45 12.76 0.50 0.57
CA PRO A 45 11.81 1.24 1.42
C PRO A 45 11.03 2.31 0.67
N LYS A 46 11.66 2.96 -0.33
CA LYS A 46 11.01 3.93 -1.22
C LYS A 46 9.86 3.29 -2.02
N THR A 47 10.03 2.08 -2.52
CA THR A 47 9.00 1.36 -3.28
C THR A 47 7.90 0.84 -2.37
N ALA A 48 8.26 0.29 -1.20
CA ALA A 48 7.30 -0.09 -0.17
C ALA A 48 6.44 1.11 0.28
N GLY A 49 7.04 2.28 0.44
CA GLY A 49 6.32 3.52 0.75
C GLY A 49 5.26 3.87 -0.29
N LYS A 50 5.60 3.75 -1.59
CA LYS A 50 4.62 3.94 -2.68
C LYS A 50 3.48 2.93 -2.63
N ILE A 51 3.77 1.66 -2.34
CA ILE A 51 2.74 0.62 -2.15
C ILE A 51 1.79 1.01 -1.02
N MET A 52 2.31 1.41 0.13
CA MET A 52 1.50 1.80 1.28
C MET A 52 0.64 3.05 1.01
N VAL A 53 1.19 4.04 0.30
CA VAL A 53 0.42 5.20 -0.16
C VAL A 53 -0.73 4.78 -1.07
N ASN A 54 -0.49 3.87 -2.02
CA ASN A 54 -1.56 3.39 -2.90
C ASN A 54 -2.60 2.55 -2.16
N LEU A 55 -2.20 1.72 -1.20
CA LEU A 55 -3.13 1.01 -0.31
C LEU A 55 -4.02 1.99 0.47
N ALA A 56 -3.45 3.10 0.93
CA ALA A 56 -4.21 4.14 1.63
C ALA A 56 -5.19 4.86 0.69
N ARG A 57 -4.76 5.22 -0.52
CA ARG A 57 -5.63 5.83 -1.55
C ARG A 57 -6.80 4.93 -1.95
N LEU A 58 -6.61 3.61 -1.89
CA LEU A 58 -7.65 2.61 -2.18
C LEU A 58 -8.56 2.31 -0.97
N GLY A 59 -8.33 2.96 0.17
CA GLY A 59 -9.15 2.77 1.39
C GLY A 59 -8.85 1.46 2.14
N TYR A 60 -7.71 0.82 1.88
CA TYR A 60 -7.29 -0.38 2.62
C TYR A 60 -6.49 -0.03 3.88
N ALA A 61 -5.86 1.14 3.92
CA ALA A 61 -5.05 1.61 5.02
C ALA A 61 -5.22 3.12 5.24
N VAL A 62 -4.71 3.64 6.36
CA VAL A 62 -4.59 5.08 6.62
C VAL A 62 -3.21 5.38 7.19
N LYS A 63 -2.61 6.50 6.80
CA LYS A 63 -1.34 6.94 7.39
C LYS A 63 -1.57 7.27 8.87
N TRP A 64 -0.80 6.62 9.74
CA TRP A 64 -0.91 6.82 11.19
C TRP A 64 0.19 7.76 11.69
N SER A 65 1.42 7.49 11.29
CA SER A 65 2.59 8.34 11.58
C SER A 65 3.62 8.21 10.46
N GLU A 66 4.78 8.83 10.61
CA GLU A 66 5.83 8.74 9.59
C GLU A 66 6.32 7.30 9.45
N GLY A 67 6.24 6.77 8.22
CA GLY A 67 6.58 5.38 7.93
C GLY A 67 5.64 4.31 8.51
N VAL A 68 4.49 4.67 9.12
CA VAL A 68 3.55 3.70 9.72
C VAL A 68 2.13 3.91 9.21
N TYR A 69 1.50 2.80 8.84
CA TYR A 69 0.12 2.77 8.35
C TYR A 69 -0.73 1.84 9.20
N MET A 70 -1.97 2.24 9.45
CA MET A 70 -2.98 1.41 10.09
C MET A 70 -3.83 0.74 9.01
N LEU A 71 -4.00 -0.58 9.08
CA LEU A 71 -4.92 -1.30 8.19
C LEU A 71 -6.37 -1.04 8.61
N LEU A 72 -7.22 -0.78 7.62
CA LEU A 72 -8.65 -0.64 7.82
C LEU A 72 -9.31 -2.00 7.66
N ASN A 73 -10.14 -2.40 8.64
CA ASN A 73 -10.91 -3.64 8.57
C ASN A 73 -12.29 -3.36 7.95
N GLU A 74 -12.77 -4.24 7.07
CA GLU A 74 -14.06 -4.07 6.38
C GLU A 74 -15.25 -4.02 7.35
N ARG A 75 -15.16 -4.72 8.49
CA ARG A 75 -16.18 -4.72 9.53
C ARG A 75 -16.30 -3.39 10.30
N ASN A 76 -15.25 -2.57 10.30
CA ASN A 76 -15.15 -1.30 11.04
C ASN A 76 -15.04 -0.08 10.13
N ASN A 77 -15.45 -0.20 8.86
CA ASN A 77 -15.25 0.85 7.87
C ASN A 77 -16.27 2.00 8.03
N LYS A 78 -16.24 2.72 9.15
CA LYS A 78 -16.88 4.05 9.32
C LYS A 78 -16.34 5.06 8.29
N TYR A 79 -15.17 4.80 7.70
CA TYR A 79 -14.51 5.63 6.70
C TYR A 79 -15.06 5.42 5.26
N LYS A 80 -15.77 4.32 4.99
CA LYS A 80 -16.48 4.10 3.71
C LYS A 80 -17.60 5.14 3.50
N ILE A 81 -18.09 5.74 4.58
CA ILE A 81 -19.13 6.76 4.55
C ILE A 81 -18.54 8.12 4.15
N ILE A 82 -17.37 8.48 4.69
CA ILE A 82 -16.73 9.78 4.35
C ILE A 82 -16.23 9.82 2.92
N ASP A 83 -15.73 8.72 2.34
CA ASP A 83 -15.38 8.68 0.91
C ASP A 83 -16.62 8.75 -0.01
N ARG A 84 -17.76 8.17 0.39
CA ARG A 84 -19.03 8.32 -0.36
C ARG A 84 -19.61 9.73 -0.28
N ILE A 85 -19.44 10.40 0.86
CA ILE A 85 -19.87 11.79 1.02
C ILE A 85 -18.93 12.71 0.23
N ALA A 86 -17.60 12.55 0.36
CA ALA A 86 -16.62 13.33 -0.39
C ALA A 86 -16.73 13.13 -1.91
N GLY A 87 -17.00 11.89 -2.37
CA GLY A 87 -17.26 11.60 -3.79
C GLY A 87 -18.52 12.26 -4.33
N LYS A 88 -19.60 12.31 -3.53
CA LYS A 88 -20.84 13.01 -3.92
C LYS A 88 -20.68 14.54 -3.95
N VAL A 89 -19.85 15.12 -3.09
CA VAL A 89 -19.67 16.59 -3.04
C VAL A 89 -19.00 17.11 -4.33
N ASN A 90 -18.15 16.32 -4.98
CA ASN A 90 -17.44 16.72 -6.19
C ASN A 90 -18.27 16.58 -7.49
N GLU A 91 -19.46 15.96 -7.45
CA GLU A 91 -20.36 15.85 -8.62
C GLU A 91 -21.44 16.95 -8.65
N THR A 92 -21.54 17.77 -7.60
CA THR A 92 -22.56 18.84 -7.47
C THR A 92 -22.04 20.25 -7.72
N THR A 93 -20.74 20.43 -7.99
CA THR A 93 -20.20 21.74 -8.35
C THR A 93 -19.99 21.77 -9.86
N TYR A 94 -20.99 22.35 -10.52
CA TYR A 94 -21.02 22.73 -11.94
C TYR A 94 -19.75 23.43 -12.40
#